data_AF-W7QHR8-F1
#
_entry.id   AF-W7QHR8-F1
#
_cell.length_a   1.000
_cell.length_b   1.000
_cell.length_c   1.000
_cell.angle_alpha   90.00
_cell.angle_beta   90.00
_cell.angle_gamma   90.00
#
_symmetry.space_group_name_H-M   'P 1'
#
loop_
_entity.id
_entity.type
_entity.pdbx_description
1 polymer ?
#
loop_
_entity_poly.entity_id
_entity_poly.type
_entity_poly.pdbx_seq_one_letter_code
_entity_poly.pdbx_strand_id
1 'polypeptide(L)'
;EEFFYSRETGGTIVSSALTLVDEIITDRYPPGQWNLYVAQASDGDNWDDDSITCREQLVKSLMPRLQYYTYVEITPHAHQALWEEYESVADEFPDRFAMRQIVEAGDIYPVFRELFKRRTAH
;
A
#
# COMPACT_ATOMS: atom_id res chain seq x y z
N GLU A 1 12.18 13.30 -30.60
CA GLU A 1 13.11 12.38 -29.93
C GLU A 1 13.65 13.08 -28.70
N GLU A 2 12.98 12.96 -27.57
CA GLU A 2 13.46 13.56 -26.31
C GLU A 2 12.84 12.76 -25.16
N PHE A 3 13.19 11.48 -25.09
CA PHE A 3 12.62 10.54 -24.11
C PHE A 3 13.68 9.79 -23.29
N PHE A 4 14.99 9.94 -23.56
CA PHE A 4 16.00 9.05 -22.96
C PHE A 4 17.37 9.69 -22.72
N TYR A 5 17.44 10.84 -22.05
CA TYR A 5 18.71 11.29 -21.43
C TYR A 5 18.48 11.91 -20.05
N SER A 6 18.09 11.08 -19.10
CA SER A 6 18.35 11.32 -17.67
C SER A 6 18.81 10.00 -17.09
N ARG A 7 20.10 9.92 -16.74
CA ARG A 7 20.66 8.82 -15.95
C ARG A 7 20.71 9.28 -14.50
N GLU A 8 20.16 8.44 -13.63
CA GLU A 8 20.29 8.40 -12.16
C GLU A 8 19.34 9.31 -11.36
N THR A 9 18.55 8.71 -10.46
CA THR A 9 17.57 9.26 -9.47
C THR A 9 16.10 9.36 -9.90
N GLY A 10 15.45 8.24 -10.21
CA GLY A 10 13.99 8.22 -10.44
C GLY A 10 13.28 7.22 -9.54
N GLY A 11 13.16 7.50 -8.24
CA GLY A 11 12.27 6.73 -7.35
C GLY A 11 10.80 6.90 -7.75
N THR A 12 9.94 5.94 -7.38
CA THR A 12 8.48 6.09 -7.53
C THR A 12 7.96 7.18 -6.57
N ILE A 13 6.83 7.81 -6.90
CA ILE A 13 6.09 8.70 -5.99
C ILE A 13 4.75 8.02 -5.68
N VAL A 14 4.73 7.16 -4.66
CA VAL A 14 3.57 6.34 -4.28
C VAL A 14 2.41 7.21 -3.78
N SER A 15 2.68 8.37 -3.16
CA SER A 15 1.62 9.27 -2.66
C SER A 15 0.68 9.75 -3.78
N SER A 16 1.16 9.84 -5.01
CA SER A 16 0.34 10.19 -6.17
C SER A 16 -0.73 9.14 -6.45
N ALA A 17 -0.40 7.86 -6.30
CA ALA A 17 -1.35 6.76 -6.43
C ALA A 17 -2.36 6.74 -5.28
N LEU A 18 -1.92 7.00 -4.04
CA LEU A 18 -2.82 7.09 -2.89
C LEU A 18 -3.80 8.28 -3.01
N THR A 19 -3.32 9.41 -3.54
CA THR A 19 -4.16 10.56 -3.85
C THR A 19 -5.23 10.19 -4.87
N LEU A 20 -4.87 9.48 -5.94
CA LEU A 20 -5.83 9.02 -6.93
C LEU A 20 -6.85 8.03 -6.35
N VAL A 21 -6.44 7.16 -5.43
CA VAL A 21 -7.37 6.27 -4.70
C VAL A 21 -8.38 7.10 -3.90
N ASP A 22 -7.93 8.13 -3.20
CA ASP A 22 -8.78 9.05 -2.44
C ASP A 22 -9.82 9.75 -3.33
N GLU A 23 -9.37 10.32 -4.45
CA GLU A 23 -10.21 10.97 -5.45
C GLU A 23 -11.29 10.01 -5.98
N ILE A 24 -10.89 8.79 -6.36
CA ILE A 24 -11.83 7.77 -6.87
C ILE A 24 -12.86 7.37 -5.81
N ILE A 25 -12.47 7.20 -4.55
CA ILE A 25 -13.39 6.89 -3.46
C ILE A 25 -14.40 8.03 -3.29
N THR A 26 -13.91 9.27 -3.28
CA THR A 26 -14.74 10.47 -3.10
C THR A 26 -15.76 10.65 -4.23
N ASP A 27 -15.32 10.49 -5.47
CA ASP A 27 -16.15 10.79 -6.64
C ASP A 27 -17.10 9.64 -7.00
N ARG A 28 -16.72 8.40 -6.72
CA ARG A 28 -17.40 7.22 -7.29
C ARG A 28 -17.91 6.22 -6.24
N TYR A 29 -17.30 6.16 -5.06
CA TYR A 29 -17.58 5.11 -4.09
C TYR A 29 -17.70 5.65 -2.64
N PRO A 30 -18.77 6.41 -2.34
CA PRO A 30 -18.95 6.99 -1.00
C PRO A 30 -19.00 5.89 0.08
N PRO A 31 -18.19 5.97 1.16
CA PRO A 31 -18.04 4.91 2.17
C PRO A 31 -19.32 4.49 2.89
N GLY A 32 -20.35 5.34 2.92
CA GLY A 32 -21.66 4.99 3.49
C GLY A 32 -22.48 4.01 2.63
N GLN A 33 -22.03 3.72 1.40
CA GLN A 33 -22.74 2.87 0.44
C GLN A 33 -21.92 1.64 0.00
N TRP A 34 -20.61 1.65 0.25
CA TRP A 34 -19.68 0.65 -0.26
C TRP A 34 -18.77 0.13 0.86
N ASN A 35 -18.46 -1.15 0.81
CA ASN A 35 -17.33 -1.70 1.56
C ASN A 35 -16.08 -1.61 0.68
N LEU A 36 -15.07 -0.87 1.14
CA LEU A 36 -13.89 -0.49 0.37
C LEU A 36 -12.67 -1.29 0.85
N TYR A 37 -11.96 -1.87 -0.12
CA TYR A 37 -10.78 -2.71 0.07
C TYR A 37 -9.71 -2.26 -0.91
N VAL A 38 -8.48 -2.07 -0.44
CA VAL A 38 -7.33 -1.72 -1.28
C VAL A 38 -6.26 -2.80 -1.16
N ALA A 39 -5.66 -3.16 -2.29
CA ALA A 39 -4.49 -4.03 -2.37
C ALA A 39 -3.43 -3.33 -3.22
N GLN A 40 -2.36 -2.89 -2.58
CA GLN A 40 -1.18 -2.31 -3.21
C GLN A 40 -0.13 -3.38 -3.38
N ALA A 41 0.47 -3.45 -4.56
CA ALA A 41 1.65 -4.25 -4.84
C ALA A 41 2.74 -3.34 -5.44
N SER A 42 3.94 -3.37 -4.89
CA SER A 42 5.10 -2.57 -5.33
C SER A 42 6.39 -3.26 -4.87
N ASP A 43 7.53 -2.96 -5.49
CA ASP A 43 8.86 -3.40 -5.06
C ASP A 43 9.42 -2.60 -3.86
N GLY A 44 8.67 -1.62 -3.35
CA GLY A 44 9.02 -0.77 -2.22
C GLY A 44 9.86 0.45 -2.58
N ASP A 45 10.33 0.56 -3.82
CA ASP A 45 11.15 1.70 -4.27
C ASP A 45 10.30 2.97 -4.37
N ASN A 46 10.54 3.90 -3.45
CA ASN A 46 9.82 5.16 -3.32
C ASN A 46 10.80 6.26 -2.92
N TRP A 47 10.49 7.52 -3.25
CA TRP A 47 11.26 8.63 -2.71
C TRP A 47 11.12 8.70 -1.17
N ASP A 48 12.23 8.82 -0.45
CA ASP A 48 12.23 8.78 1.03
C ASP A 48 11.24 9.78 1.65
N ASP A 49 11.27 11.05 1.20
CA ASP A 49 10.33 12.10 1.66
C ASP A 49 8.87 11.77 1.30
N ASP A 50 8.65 10.98 0.25
CA ASP A 50 7.31 10.55 -0.17
C ASP A 50 6.75 9.43 0.71
N SER A 51 7.60 8.57 1.27
CA SER A 51 7.17 7.45 2.13
C SER A 51 6.48 7.95 3.41
N ILE A 52 7.00 9.03 4.01
CA ILE A 52 6.36 9.73 5.13
C ILE A 52 4.98 10.27 4.72
N THR A 53 4.90 10.88 3.53
CA THR A 53 3.63 11.40 2.99
C THR A 53 2.62 10.28 2.79
N CYS A 54 3.06 9.12 2.29
CA CYS A 54 2.22 7.94 2.11
C CYS A 54 1.62 7.46 3.43
N ARG A 55 2.44 7.32 4.47
CA ARG A 55 1.97 6.98 5.83
C ARG A 55 0.89 7.97 6.28
N GLU A 56 1.18 9.27 6.18
CA GLU A 56 0.23 10.29 6.63
C GLU A 56 -1.10 10.25 5.87
N GLN A 57 -1.06 10.07 4.55
CA GLN A 57 -2.25 9.93 3.72
C GLN A 57 -3.05 8.67 4.07
N LEU A 58 -2.38 7.54 4.30
CA LEU A 58 -3.05 6.32 4.74
C LEU A 58 -3.77 6.54 6.08
N VAL A 59 -3.06 7.03 7.09
CA VAL A 59 -3.61 7.22 8.45
C VAL A 59 -4.74 8.24 8.46
N LYS A 60 -4.52 9.43 7.89
CA LYS A 60 -5.44 10.57 8.02
C LYS A 60 -6.60 10.49 7.05
N SER A 61 -6.37 10.00 5.83
CA SER A 61 -7.35 10.05 4.75
C SER A 61 -7.95 8.69 4.43
N LEU A 62 -7.15 7.67 4.13
CA LEU A 62 -7.68 6.42 3.56
C LEU A 62 -8.24 5.46 4.62
N MET A 63 -7.46 5.11 5.64
CA MET A 63 -7.83 4.12 6.66
C MET A 63 -9.15 4.41 7.41
N PRO A 64 -9.57 5.67 7.66
CA PRO A 64 -10.89 5.95 8.22
C PRO A 64 -12.06 5.52 7.33
N ARG A 65 -11.84 5.40 6.02
CA ARG A 65 -12.86 5.08 5.01
C ARG A 65 -12.82 3.63 4.53
N LEU A 66 -11.68 2.97 4.69
CA LEU A 66 -11.46 1.60 4.23
C LEU A 66 -11.83 0.56 5.29
N GLN A 67 -12.37 -0.57 4.83
CA GLN A 67 -12.57 -1.74 5.69
C GLN A 67 -11.29 -2.57 5.79
N TYR A 68 -10.46 -2.55 4.74
CA TYR A 68 -9.19 -3.23 4.74
C TYR A 68 -8.22 -2.62 3.72
N TYR A 69 -6.94 -2.55 4.08
CA TYR A 69 -5.84 -2.21 3.19
C TYR A 69 -4.77 -3.29 3.30
N THR A 70 -4.27 -3.76 2.17
CA THR A 70 -3.08 -4.62 2.14
C THR A 70 -1.98 -4.05 1.26
N TYR A 71 -0.76 -4.06 1.79
CA TYR A 71 0.46 -3.78 1.06
C TYR A 71 1.23 -5.09 0.83
N VAL A 72 1.63 -5.33 -0.41
CA VAL A 72 2.48 -6.46 -0.78
C VAL A 72 3.75 -5.93 -1.40
N GLU A 73 4.86 -6.13 -0.71
CA GLU A 73 6.17 -5.76 -1.21
C GLU A 73 6.75 -6.93 -2.03
N ILE A 74 7.02 -6.69 -3.31
CA ILE A 74 7.50 -7.71 -4.26
C ILE A 74 8.96 -7.41 -4.57
N THR A 75 9.84 -7.84 -3.68
CA THR A 75 11.28 -7.62 -3.82
C THR A 75 12.05 -8.75 -3.14
N PRO A 76 13.16 -9.25 -3.73
CA PRO A 76 14.07 -10.15 -3.05
C PRO A 76 15.07 -9.43 -2.14
N HIS A 77 15.01 -8.09 -2.09
CA HIS A 77 15.93 -7.25 -1.34
C HIS A 77 15.43 -7.00 0.09
N ALA A 78 16.24 -6.29 0.87
CA ALA A 78 15.80 -5.78 2.16
C ALA A 78 14.63 -4.81 1.97
N HIS A 79 13.82 -4.69 3.02
CA HIS A 79 12.71 -3.75 3.07
C HIS A 79 13.17 -2.32 2.78
N GLN A 80 12.33 -1.58 2.06
CA GLN A 80 12.59 -0.20 1.67
C GLN A 80 11.92 0.77 2.65
N ALA A 81 12.22 2.07 2.54
CA ALA A 81 11.66 3.10 3.42
C ALA A 81 10.12 3.06 3.51
N LEU A 82 9.45 2.70 2.41
CA LEU A 82 7.99 2.57 2.38
C LEU A 82 7.47 1.48 3.34
N TRP A 83 8.18 0.36 3.44
CA TRP A 83 7.85 -0.70 4.39
C TRP A 83 7.93 -0.20 5.83
N GLU A 84 9.05 0.42 6.21
CA GLU A 84 9.29 0.93 7.56
C GLU A 84 8.22 1.96 7.96
N GLU A 85 7.87 2.86 7.04
CA GLU A 85 6.80 3.84 7.27
C GLU A 85 5.43 3.15 7.43
N TYR A 86 5.17 2.08 6.67
CA TYR A 86 3.92 1.34 6.76
C TYR A 86 3.83 0.43 8.00
N GLU A 87 4.94 0.06 8.64
CA GLU A 87 4.91 -0.69 9.91
C GLU A 87 4.14 0.10 10.97
N SER A 88 4.35 1.42 11.01
CA SER A 88 3.59 2.30 11.91
C SER A 88 2.09 2.34 11.59
N VAL A 89 1.70 2.21 10.31
CA VAL A 89 0.29 2.11 9.91
C VAL A 89 -0.29 0.76 10.36
N ALA A 90 0.49 -0.32 10.27
CA ALA A 90 0.09 -1.63 10.75
C ALA A 90 -0.11 -1.64 12.27
N ASP A 91 0.76 -0.96 13.02
CA ASP A 91 0.62 -0.80 14.47
C ASP A 91 -0.62 0.01 14.87
N GLU A 92 -0.98 1.05 14.10
CA GLU A 92 -2.17 1.86 14.36
C GLU A 92 -3.48 1.15 13.96
N PHE A 93 -3.44 0.33 12.91
CA PHE A 93 -4.61 -0.35 12.36
C PHE A 93 -4.44 -1.89 12.24
N PRO A 94 -4.11 -2.60 13.33
CA PRO A 94 -3.70 -4.02 13.29
C PRO A 94 -4.79 -4.96 12.77
N ASP A 95 -6.05 -4.54 12.82
CA ASP A 95 -7.19 -5.31 12.34
C ASP A 95 -7.60 -5.02 10.90
N ARG A 96 -7.15 -3.88 10.35
CA ARG A 96 -7.62 -3.37 9.05
C ARG A 96 -6.49 -3.11 8.07
N PHE A 97 -5.24 -3.21 8.49
CA PHE A 97 -4.06 -3.08 7.65
C PHE A 97 -3.22 -4.34 7.73
N ALA A 98 -2.68 -4.81 6.61
CA ALA A 98 -1.72 -5.91 6.59
C ALA A 98 -0.65 -5.72 5.51
N MET A 99 0.58 -6.08 5.86
CA MET A 99 1.72 -6.05 4.96
C MET A 99 2.37 -7.42 4.82
N ARG A 100 2.77 -7.80 3.61
CA ARG A 100 3.47 -9.06 3.33
C ARG A 100 4.54 -8.85 2.27
N GLN A 101 5.60 -9.64 2.33
CA GLN A 101 6.62 -9.70 1.29
C GLN A 101 6.39 -10.92 0.40
N ILE A 102 6.61 -10.76 -0.90
CA ILE A 102 6.67 -11.83 -1.89
C ILE A 102 8.08 -11.79 -2.52
N VAL A 103 8.84 -12.86 -2.38
CA VAL A 103 10.20 -12.96 -2.91
C VAL A 103 10.21 -13.78 -4.20
N GLU A 104 9.44 -14.86 -4.24
CA GLU A 104 9.33 -15.75 -5.39
C GLU A 104 7.89 -16.06 -5.77
N ALA A 105 7.68 -16.58 -6.99
CA ALA A 105 6.35 -16.93 -7.48
C ALA A 105 5.61 -17.95 -6.60
N GLY A 106 6.37 -18.80 -5.88
CA GLY A 106 5.82 -19.76 -4.91
C GLY A 106 5.11 -19.11 -3.73
N ASP A 107 5.46 -17.88 -3.37
CA ASP A 107 4.91 -17.17 -2.21
C ASP A 107 3.53 -16.58 -2.47
N ILE A 108 3.18 -16.36 -3.75
CA ILE A 108 1.94 -15.68 -4.15
C ILE A 108 0.72 -16.36 -3.51
N TYR A 109 0.50 -17.64 -3.76
CA TYR A 109 -0.71 -18.31 -3.28
C TYR A 109 -0.79 -18.35 -1.73
N PRO A 110 0.27 -18.75 -0.99
CA PRO A 110 0.30 -18.66 0.46
C PRO A 110 -0.02 -17.26 1.02
N VAL A 111 0.62 -16.21 0.48
CA VAL A 111 0.44 -14.82 0.94
C VAL A 111 -1.00 -14.35 0.74
N PHE A 112 -1.55 -14.50 -0.47
CA PHE A 112 -2.94 -14.12 -0.73
C PHE A 112 -3.93 -14.92 0.12
N ARG A 113 -3.67 -16.21 0.33
CA ARG A 113 -4.52 -17.05 1.18
C ARG A 113 -4.54 -16.57 2.63
N GLU A 114 -3.41 -16.09 3.13
CA GLU A 114 -3.30 -15.55 4.48
C GLU A 114 -4.02 -14.20 4.60
N LEU A 115 -3.72 -13.26 3.69
CA LEU A 115 -4.30 -11.91 3.67
C LEU A 115 -5.83 -11.92 3.61
N PHE A 116 -6.40 -12.82 2.81
CA PHE A 116 -7.85 -12.92 2.60
C PHE A 116 -8.49 -14.07 3.38
N LYS A 117 -7.76 -14.67 4.33
CA LYS A 117 -8.34 -15.68 5.21
C LYS A 117 -9.47 -15.03 6.01
N ARG A 118 -10.61 -15.72 6.09
CA ARG A 118 -11.72 -15.30 6.92
C ARG A 118 -11.24 -15.14 8.37
N ARG A 119 -11.21 -13.91 8.86
CA ARG A 119 -10.96 -13.63 10.27
C ARG A 119 -12.21 -14.12 11.02
N THR A 120 -12.04 -15.10 11.90
CA THR A 120 -13.13 -15.57 12.76
C THR A 120 -13.46 -14.42 13.70
N ALA A 121 -14.68 -13.88 13.61
CA ALA A 121 -15.14 -12.89 14.58
C ALA A 121 -15.08 -13.53 15.98
N HIS A 122 -14.33 -12.90 16.89
CA HIS A 122 -14.42 -13.20 18.32
C HIS A 122 -15.59 -12.45 18.94
#